data_AF-A0A952C605-F1
#
_entry.id   AF-A0A952C605-F1
#
_cell.length_a   1.000
_cell.length_b   1.000
_cell.length_c   1.000
_cell.angle_alpha   90.00
_cell.angle_beta   90.00
_cell.angle_gamma   90.00
#
_symmetry.space_group_name_H-M   'P 1'
#
loop_
_entity.id
_entity.type
_entity.pdbx_description
1 polymer ?
#
loop_
_entity_poly.entity_id
_entity_poly.type
_entity_poly.pdbx_seq_one_letter_code
_entity_poly.pdbx_strand_id
1 'polypeptide(L)' 'MSSAFVRESDEQWLHEVAPGLPALVVYLTRENNGVRVYEKRNYVSEKTGRAVHEMSNGLSYSKDDNGQWYVV' A
#
# COMPACT_ATOMS: atom_id res chain seq x y z
N MET A 1 -17.95 -7.43 33.32
CA MET A 1 -17.45 -6.12 32.82
C MET A 1 -16.13 -6.40 32.12
N SER A 2 -16.20 -6.79 30.84
CA SER A 2 -15.02 -7.18 30.07
C SER A 2 -14.46 -5.93 29.40
N SER A 3 -13.45 -5.32 30.00
CA SER A 3 -12.71 -4.22 29.38
C SER A 3 -11.79 -4.80 28.30
N ALA A 4 -12.27 -4.91 27.06
CA ALA A 4 -11.40 -5.13 25.92
C ALA A 4 -10.73 -3.80 25.58
N PHE A 5 -9.44 -3.72 25.87
CA PHE A 5 -8.56 -2.61 25.49
C PHE A 5 -8.45 -2.59 23.96
N VAL A 6 -9.25 -1.74 23.31
CA VAL A 6 -9.09 -1.46 21.89
C VAL A 6 -7.83 -0.62 21.75
N ARG A 7 -6.77 -1.24 21.24
CA ARG A 7 -5.57 -0.52 20.82
C ARG A 7 -5.92 0.14 19.49
N GLU A 8 -6.42 1.37 19.54
CA GLU A 8 -6.46 2.26 18.39
C GLU A 8 -5.00 2.41 17.95
N SER A 9 -4.59 1.61 16.97
CA SER A 9 -3.28 1.75 16.36
C SER A 9 -3.40 2.98 15.48
N ASP A 10 -2.61 4.02 15.75
CA ASP A 10 -2.54 5.20 14.87
C ASP A 10 -2.45 4.72 13.42
N GLU A 11 -3.52 4.95 12.65
CA GLU A 11 -3.64 4.44 11.28
C GLU A 11 -2.60 5.14 10.43
N GLN A 12 -1.62 4.38 9.92
CA GLN A 12 -0.64 4.92 8.97
C GLN A 12 -1.36 5.21 7.65
N TRP A 13 -1.20 6.42 7.12
CA TRP A 13 -1.77 6.76 5.82
C TRP A 13 -0.86 6.23 4.71
N LEU A 14 -1.44 5.84 3.56
CA LEU A 14 -0.68 5.31 2.41
C LEU A 14 0.46 6.26 1.97
N HIS A 15 0.24 7.56 2.01
CA HIS A 15 1.24 8.57 1.61
C HIS A 15 2.39 8.72 2.62
N GLU A 16 2.27 8.14 3.81
CA GLU A 16 3.32 8.06 4.84
C GLU A 16 4.13 6.76 4.74
N VAL A 17 3.72 5.84 3.87
CA VAL A 17 4.44 4.59 3.64
C VAL A 17 5.71 4.88 2.85
N ALA A 18 6.83 4.30 3.30
CA ALA A 18 8.11 4.45 2.62
C ALA A 18 8.02 4.04 1.12
N PRO A 19 8.78 4.68 0.23
CA PRO A 19 8.66 4.52 -1.24
C PRO A 19 9.08 3.14 -1.79
N GLY A 20 9.51 2.24 -0.91
CA GLY A 20 9.93 0.89 -1.25
C GLY A 20 8.74 -0.07 -1.33
N LEU A 21 8.75 -0.95 -2.34
CA LEU A 21 7.77 -2.01 -2.48
C LEU A 21 7.63 -2.90 -1.23
N PRO A 22 8.71 -3.25 -0.48
CA PRO A 22 8.56 -4.02 0.76
C PRO A 22 7.70 -3.30 1.82
N ALA A 23 7.83 -1.97 1.95
CA ALA A 23 7.04 -1.19 2.89
C ALA A 23 5.57 -1.16 2.48
N LEU A 24 5.28 -1.00 1.18
CA LEU A 24 3.93 -1.09 0.63
C LEU A 24 3.30 -2.46 0.89
N VAL A 25 4.04 -3.55 0.68
CA VAL A 25 3.56 -4.91 0.95
C VAL A 25 3.19 -5.12 2.42
N VAL A 26 4.03 -4.64 3.35
CA VAL A 26 3.75 -4.72 4.78
C VAL A 26 2.49 -3.92 5.13
N TYR A 27 2.38 -2.70 4.63
CA TYR A 27 1.22 -1.85 4.82
C TYR A 27 -0.05 -2.52 4.32
N LEU A 28 -0.09 -2.91 3.04
CA LEU A 28 -1.27 -3.53 2.43
C LEU A 28 -1.64 -4.87 3.06
N THR A 29 -0.67 -5.63 3.58
CA THR A 29 -0.97 -6.86 4.31
C THR A 29 -1.71 -6.59 5.62
N ARG A 30 -1.38 -5.49 6.32
CA ARG A 30 -2.10 -5.08 7.54
C ARG A 30 -3.53 -4.65 7.19
N GLU A 31 -3.68 -3.82 6.17
CA GLU A 31 -4.99 -3.37 5.67
C GLU A 31 -5.87 -4.51 5.16
N ASN A 32 -5.25 -5.58 4.65
CA ASN A 32 -5.93 -6.76 4.12
C ASN A 32 -6.15 -7.84 5.20
N ASN A 33 -6.43 -7.45 6.44
CA ASN A 33 -6.70 -8.35 7.58
C ASN A 33 -5.58 -9.39 7.84
N GLY A 34 -4.33 -9.03 7.58
CA GLY A 34 -3.17 -9.91 7.72
C GLY A 34 -2.96 -10.88 6.56
N VAL A 35 -3.83 -10.90 5.54
CA VAL A 35 -3.64 -11.71 4.34
C VAL A 35 -2.60 -11.04 3.45
N ARG A 36 -1.49 -11.76 3.22
CA ARG A 36 -0.33 -11.24 2.48
C ARG A 36 -0.73 -10.68 1.12
N VAL A 37 -0.45 -9.39 0.93
CA VAL A 37 -0.53 -8.74 -0.38
C VAL A 37 0.83 -8.84 -1.07
N TYR A 38 0.84 -9.06 -2.38
CA TYR A 38 2.05 -9.16 -3.18
C TYR A 38 1.86 -8.52 -4.55
N GLU A 39 2.95 -8.13 -5.19
CA GLU A 39 2.93 -7.58 -6.54
C GLU A 39 2.62 -8.70 -7.55
N LYS A 40 1.55 -8.51 -8.34
CA LYS A 40 1.19 -9.38 -9.46
C LYS A 40 1.93 -9.00 -10.73
N ARG A 41 2.06 -7.69 -10.99
CA ARG A 41 2.67 -7.15 -12.20
C ARG A 41 3.22 -5.75 -11.94
N ASN A 42 4.31 -5.41 -12.62
CA ASN A 42 4.79 -4.05 -12.77
C ASN A 42 4.87 -3.64 -14.24
N TYR A 43 4.62 -2.37 -14.51
CA TYR A 43 4.81 -1.77 -15.84
C TYR A 43 4.96 -0.26 -15.72
N VAL A 44 5.43 0.37 -16.79
CA VAL A 44 5.45 1.83 -16.91
C VAL A 44 4.17 2.25 -17.62
N SER A 45 3.40 3.15 -17.01
CA SER A 45 2.21 3.71 -17.64
C SER A 45 2.59 4.62 -18.80
N GLU A 46 2.09 4.34 -20.00
CA GLU A 46 2.33 5.18 -21.19
C GLU A 46 1.77 6.60 -21.04
N LYS A 47 0.75 6.78 -20.19
CA LYS A 47 0.10 8.08 -19.97
C LYS A 47 0.92 9.00 -19.07
N THR A 48 1.58 8.45 -18.05
CA THR A 48 2.25 9.23 -17.00
C THR A 48 3.77 9.03 -16.98
N GLY A 49 4.28 8.00 -17.67
CA GLY A 49 5.68 7.59 -17.59
C GLY A 49 6.09 7.02 -16.22
N ARG A 50 5.13 6.77 -15.31
CA ARG A 50 5.39 6.30 -13.95
C ARG A 50 5.26 4.78 -13.83
N ALA A 51 6.01 4.21 -12.90
CA ALA A 51 5.90 2.80 -12.54
C ALA A 51 4.57 2.53 -11.82
N VAL A 52 3.80 1.58 -12.34
CA VAL A 52 2.55 1.10 -11.76
C VAL A 52 2.77 -0.32 -11.25
N HIS A 53 2.34 -0.55 -10.02
CA HIS A 53 2.43 -1.80 -9.29
C HIS A 53 1.01 -2.36 -9.09
N GLU A 54 0.65 -3.39 -9.86
CA GLU A 54 -0.62 -4.12 -9.68
C GLU A 54 -0.46 -5.11 -8.52
N MET A 55 -1.30 -4.97 -7.49
CA MET A 55 -1.18 -5.76 -6.27
C MET A 55 -2.26 -6.84 -6.18
N SER A 56 -2.00 -7.87 -5.37
CA SER A 56 -2.90 -9.02 -5.28
C SER A 56 -4.27 -8.72 -4.69
N ASN A 57 -4.40 -7.60 -3.95
CA ASN A 57 -5.67 -7.06 -3.44
C ASN A 57 -6.56 -6.42 -4.53
N GLY A 58 -6.13 -6.42 -5.80
CA GLY A 58 -6.94 -5.93 -6.92
C GLY A 58 -6.80 -4.43 -7.18
N LEU A 59 -5.92 -3.74 -6.45
CA LEU A 59 -5.62 -2.32 -6.65
C LEU A 59 -4.24 -2.13 -7.27
N SER A 60 -4.06 -0.98 -7.91
CA SER A 60 -2.81 -0.55 -8.52
C SER A 60 -2.25 0.67 -7.80
N TYR A 61 -0.94 0.71 -7.62
CA TYR A 61 -0.26 1.76 -6.88
C TYR A 61 0.87 2.36 -7.70
N SER A 62 1.06 3.67 -7.57
CA SER A 62 2.19 4.39 -8.14
C SER A 62 2.72 5.38 -7.12
N LYS A 63 3.92 5.89 -7.38
CA LYS A 63 4.51 6.98 -6.60
C LYS A 63 4.30 8.31 -7.31
N ASP A 64 4.03 9.35 -6.54
CA ASP A 64 3.96 10.73 -7.03
C ASP A 64 5.37 11.33 -7.16
N ASP A 65 5.44 12.64 -7.45
CA ASP A 65 6.72 13.35 -7.60
C ASP A 65 7.50 13.48 -6.28
N ASN A 66 6.84 13.29 -5.14
CA ASN A 66 7.44 13.28 -3.80
C ASN A 66 7.84 11.85 -3.36
N GLY A 67 7.58 10.84 -4.18
CA GLY A 67 7.80 9.44 -3.83
C GLY A 67 6.72 8.83 -2.94
N GLN A 68 5.59 9.51 -2.72
CA GLN A 68 4.49 9.04 -1.90
C GLN A 68 3.59 8.10 -2.70
N TRP A 69 3.14 7.02 -2.07
CA TRP A 69 2.23 6.07 -2.70
C TRP A 69 0.82 6.66 -2.85
N TYR A 70 0.20 6.39 -4.00
CA TYR A 70 -1.21 6.66 -4.26
C TYR A 70 -1.83 5.54 -5.11
N VAL A 71 -3.15 5.41 -5.05
CA VAL A 71 -3.93 4.45 -5.84
C VAL A 71 -4.17 5.01 -7.25
N VAL A 72 -3.91 4.21 -8.28
CA VAL A 72 -4.04 4.58 -9.71
C VAL A 72 -5.37 4.12 -10.29
#